data_AF-A0A9D6MKK8-F1
#
_entry.id   AF-A0A9D6MKK8-F1
#
_cell.length_a   1.000
_cell.length_b   1.000
_cell.length_c   1.000
_cell.angle_alpha   90.00
_cell.angle_beta   90.00
_cell.angle_gamma   90.00
#
_symmetry.space_group_name_H-M   'P 1'
#
loop_
_entity.id
_entity.type
_entity.pdbx_description
1 polymer ?
#
loop_
_entity_poly.entity_id
_entity_poly.type
_entity_poly.pdbx_seq_one_letter_code
_entity_poly.pdbx_strand_id
1 'polypeptide(L)'
;MAGDLLDEAARLIADLGGSYTRARRYRALAADCEARYLAPALAIGSEMRERSRDPEPDREACAVAVAELRRLAIACEAAIAAVRASALYRAAVRAWDEEHWREVAALAPTIFDAIEPFATVRPLHFAVSVAGRRGGEHFLPPATVAERLLDLLRIGLPAADPVPELGADETLRAVVLDEDPEAIEAPITVIVAPEDVVWPLFRLEPAGEIFVYAPRVQARMRVRCASHVDDEWWAVRPEAYSRYIADLERELAARGVDDVERG
;
A
#
# COMPACT_ATOMS: atom_id res chain seq x y z
N MET A 1 -31.03 -8.46 22.38
CA MET A 1 -29.96 -8.34 23.40
C MET A 1 -28.83 -9.35 23.19
N ALA A 2 -29.05 -10.65 22.95
CA ALA A 2 -27.94 -11.55 22.55
C ALA A 2 -27.32 -11.16 21.18
N GLY A 3 -28.13 -10.63 20.26
CA GLY A 3 -27.64 -10.05 19.00
C GLY A 3 -26.69 -8.86 19.19
N ASP A 4 -26.86 -8.08 20.26
CA ASP A 4 -26.01 -6.91 20.54
C ASP A 4 -24.56 -7.32 20.88
N LEU A 5 -24.39 -8.41 21.65
CA LEU A 5 -23.06 -8.95 21.96
C LEU A 5 -22.38 -9.60 20.74
N LEU A 6 -23.15 -10.20 19.83
CA LEU A 6 -22.60 -10.77 18.59
C LEU A 6 -22.19 -9.67 17.61
N ASP A 7 -23.00 -8.63 17.48
CA ASP A 7 -22.68 -7.45 16.67
C ASP A 7 -21.47 -6.71 17.24
N GLU A 8 -21.36 -6.62 18.56
CA GLU A 8 -20.16 -6.10 19.22
C GLU A 8 -18.93 -6.97 18.96
N ALA A 9 -19.01 -8.29 19.14
CA ALA A 9 -17.90 -9.19 18.86
C ALA A 9 -17.44 -9.10 17.40
N ALA A 10 -18.38 -9.02 16.45
CA ALA A 10 -18.06 -8.85 15.03
C ALA A 10 -17.31 -7.55 14.76
N ARG A 11 -17.72 -6.43 15.37
CA ARG A 11 -16.99 -5.15 15.27
C ARG A 11 -15.59 -5.25 15.86
N LEU A 12 -15.45 -5.84 17.05
CA LEU A 12 -14.15 -5.99 17.70
C LEU A 12 -13.18 -6.87 16.90
N ILE A 13 -13.68 -7.93 16.27
CA ILE A 13 -12.88 -8.78 15.38
C ILE A 13 -12.43 -7.99 14.14
N ALA A 14 -13.30 -7.16 13.56
CA ALA A 14 -12.94 -6.31 12.42
C ALA A 14 -11.90 -5.25 12.82
N ASP A 15 -12.08 -4.57 13.95
CA ASP A 15 -11.15 -3.57 14.48
C ASP A 15 -9.78 -4.19 14.82
N LEU A 16 -9.80 -5.37 15.43
CA LEU A 16 -8.59 -6.14 15.68
C LEU A 16 -7.92 -6.57 14.37
N GLY A 17 -8.68 -6.99 13.35
CA GLY A 17 -8.15 -7.30 12.03
C GLY A 17 -7.39 -6.13 11.42
N GLY A 18 -7.95 -4.92 11.49
CA GLY A 18 -7.24 -3.70 11.04
C GLY A 18 -5.98 -3.41 11.86
N SER A 19 -6.03 -3.63 13.17
CA SER A 19 -4.88 -3.45 14.08
C SER A 19 -3.79 -4.49 13.82
N TYR A 20 -4.17 -5.75 13.61
CA TYR A 20 -3.30 -6.84 13.20
C TYR A 20 -2.57 -6.53 11.89
N THR A 21 -3.29 -6.05 10.87
CA THR A 21 -2.69 -5.64 9.58
C THR A 21 -1.67 -4.52 9.75
N ARG A 22 -1.90 -3.57 10.68
CA ARG A 22 -0.88 -2.57 11.03
C ARG A 22 0.29 -3.18 11.79
N ALA A 23 0.03 -4.07 12.74
CA ALA A 23 1.08 -4.68 13.57
C ALA A 23 2.06 -5.53 12.75
N ARG A 24 1.58 -6.30 11.76
CA ARG A 24 2.44 -7.15 10.90
C ARG A 24 3.47 -6.35 10.08
N ARG A 25 3.28 -5.04 9.92
CA ARG A 25 4.27 -4.16 9.27
C ARG A 25 5.58 -4.13 10.03
N TYR A 26 5.53 -4.27 11.36
CA TYR A 26 6.69 -4.09 12.23
C TYR A 26 7.39 -5.43 12.48
N ARG A 27 8.68 -5.48 12.19
CA ARG A 27 9.53 -6.67 12.36
C ARG A 27 9.49 -7.24 13.78
N ALA A 28 9.42 -6.37 14.79
CA ALA A 28 9.35 -6.76 16.20
C ALA A 28 8.05 -7.50 16.57
N LEU A 29 7.00 -7.41 15.74
CA LEU A 29 5.69 -8.00 16.00
C LEU A 29 5.35 -9.11 15.00
N ALA A 30 5.83 -9.02 13.76
CA ALA A 30 5.41 -9.84 12.62
C ALA A 30 5.39 -11.35 12.90
N ALA A 31 6.47 -11.89 13.49
CA ALA A 31 6.62 -13.33 13.70
C ALA A 31 5.54 -13.96 14.60
N ASP A 32 5.08 -13.24 15.63
CA ASP A 32 4.15 -13.77 16.64
C ASP A 32 2.75 -13.12 16.57
N CYS A 33 2.56 -12.13 15.70
CA CYS A 33 1.35 -11.30 15.66
C CYS A 33 0.09 -12.16 15.44
N GLU A 34 0.15 -13.11 14.50
CA GLU A 34 -0.97 -13.98 14.18
C GLU A 34 -1.37 -14.86 15.36
N ALA A 35 -0.41 -15.59 15.92
CA ALA A 35 -0.62 -16.49 17.06
C ALA A 35 -1.09 -15.74 18.31
N ARG A 36 -0.62 -14.49 18.50
CA ARG A 36 -0.92 -13.70 19.70
C ARG A 36 -2.25 -12.96 19.64
N TYR A 37 -2.72 -12.57 18.45
CA TYR A 37 -3.89 -11.71 18.30
C TYR A 37 -4.97 -12.31 17.40
N LEU A 38 -4.65 -12.62 16.15
CA LEU A 38 -5.65 -13.02 15.16
C LEU A 38 -6.25 -14.40 15.45
N ALA A 39 -5.40 -15.41 15.67
CA ALA A 39 -5.86 -16.77 15.92
C ALA A 39 -6.76 -16.89 17.18
N PRO A 40 -6.40 -16.29 18.33
CA PRO A 40 -7.29 -16.25 19.49
C PRO A 40 -8.63 -15.56 19.22
N ALA A 41 -8.65 -14.44 18.50
CA ALA A 41 -9.88 -13.74 18.20
C ALA A 41 -10.83 -14.51 17.27
N LEU A 42 -10.28 -15.21 16.28
CA LEU A 42 -11.06 -16.09 15.39
C LEU A 42 -11.63 -17.30 16.14
N ALA A 43 -10.87 -17.86 17.08
CA ALA A 43 -11.35 -18.93 17.95
C ALA A 43 -12.54 -18.45 18.80
N ILE A 44 -12.39 -17.30 19.47
CA ILE A 44 -13.46 -16.69 20.27
C ILE A 44 -14.71 -16.42 19.40
N GLY A 45 -14.54 -15.80 18.22
CA GLY A 45 -15.65 -15.51 17.31
C GLY A 45 -16.35 -16.77 16.79
N SER A 46 -15.63 -17.88 16.67
CA SER A 46 -16.21 -19.16 16.26
C SER A 46 -17.01 -19.80 17.39
N GLU A 47 -16.45 -19.83 18.61
CA GLU A 47 -17.16 -20.30 19.81
C GLU A 47 -18.44 -19.49 20.09
N MET A 48 -18.38 -18.15 19.95
CA MET A 48 -19.55 -17.29 20.14
C MET A 48 -20.66 -17.58 19.11
N ARG A 49 -20.29 -17.80 17.84
CA ARG A 49 -21.26 -18.15 16.79
C ARG A 49 -21.90 -19.51 17.05
N GLU A 50 -21.15 -20.48 17.56
CA GLU A 50 -21.70 -21.78 17.95
C GLU A 50 -22.70 -21.64 19.09
N ARG A 51 -22.33 -20.97 20.19
CA ARG A 51 -23.21 -20.74 21.35
C ARG A 51 -24.46 -19.93 21.01
N SER A 52 -24.40 -19.06 20.01
CA SER A 52 -25.56 -18.28 19.56
C SER A 52 -26.65 -19.11 18.87
N ARG A 53 -26.31 -20.32 18.43
CA ARG A 53 -27.27 -21.25 17.81
C ARG A 53 -28.07 -22.03 18.84
N ASP A 54 -27.64 -22.02 20.11
CA ASP A 54 -28.36 -22.68 21.18
C ASP A 54 -29.68 -21.96 21.47
N PRO A 55 -30.77 -22.68 21.80
CA PRO A 55 -32.08 -22.07 22.08
C PRO A 55 -32.04 -21.07 23.25
N GLU A 56 -31.11 -21.28 24.19
CA GLU A 56 -30.87 -20.41 25.34
C GLU A 56 -29.38 -20.06 25.40
N PRO A 57 -28.95 -19.00 24.69
CA PRO A 57 -27.53 -18.66 24.60
C PRO A 57 -27.00 -18.17 25.94
N ASP A 58 -25.86 -18.74 26.37
CA ASP A 58 -25.15 -18.35 27.59
C ASP A 58 -24.61 -16.92 27.46
N ARG A 59 -25.34 -15.98 28.08
CA ARG A 59 -25.02 -14.55 28.02
C ARG A 59 -23.77 -14.19 28.80
N GLU A 60 -23.50 -14.88 29.90
CA GLU A 60 -22.32 -14.61 30.73
C GLU A 60 -21.07 -15.00 29.95
N ALA A 61 -21.08 -16.19 29.34
CA ALA A 61 -19.97 -16.65 28.53
C ALA A 61 -19.75 -15.78 27.27
N CYS A 62 -20.83 -15.30 26.63
CA CYS A 62 -20.72 -14.31 25.54
C CYS A 62 -20.14 -12.97 26.01
N ALA A 63 -20.50 -12.49 27.19
CA ALA A 63 -19.95 -11.26 27.75
C ALA A 63 -18.44 -11.40 28.08
N VAL A 64 -18.03 -12.55 28.63
CA VAL A 64 -16.61 -12.87 28.87
C VAL A 64 -15.83 -12.90 27.56
N ALA A 65 -16.37 -13.52 26.51
CA ALA A 65 -15.76 -13.56 25.19
C ALA A 65 -15.56 -12.15 24.58
N VAL A 66 -16.57 -11.28 24.69
CA VAL A 66 -16.46 -9.87 24.25
C VAL A 66 -15.37 -9.13 25.04
N ALA A 67 -15.31 -9.32 26.36
CA ALA A 67 -14.28 -8.69 27.19
C ALA A 67 -12.86 -9.13 26.77
N GLU A 68 -12.70 -10.39 26.41
CA GLU A 68 -11.43 -10.94 25.92
C GLU A 68 -11.04 -10.37 24.55
N LEU A 69 -11.99 -10.25 23.61
CA LEU A 69 -11.76 -9.58 22.32
C LEU A 69 -11.30 -8.12 22.51
N ARG A 70 -11.94 -7.37 23.43
CA ARG A 70 -11.50 -6.01 23.77
C ARG A 70 -10.08 -6.00 24.33
N ARG A 71 -9.74 -6.96 25.20
CA ARG A 71 -8.39 -7.10 25.77
C ARG A 71 -7.34 -7.36 24.68
N LEU A 72 -7.65 -8.22 23.72
CA LEU A 72 -6.76 -8.49 22.57
C LEU A 72 -6.56 -7.24 21.70
N ALA A 73 -7.62 -6.50 21.39
CA ALA A 73 -7.53 -5.25 20.63
C ALA A 73 -6.65 -4.22 21.33
N ILE A 74 -6.87 -3.98 22.63
CA ILE A 74 -6.05 -3.06 23.43
C ILE A 74 -4.60 -3.51 23.47
N ALA A 75 -4.35 -4.81 23.63
CA ALA A 75 -2.98 -5.35 23.68
C ALA A 75 -2.24 -5.20 22.33
N CYS A 76 -2.95 -5.38 21.21
CA CYS A 76 -2.40 -5.20 19.87
C CYS A 76 -1.99 -3.73 19.62
N GLU A 77 -2.88 -2.79 19.94
CA GLU A 77 -2.61 -1.36 19.84
C GLU A 77 -1.46 -0.91 20.76
N ALA A 78 -1.42 -1.42 22.00
CA ALA A 78 -0.33 -1.14 22.92
C ALA A 78 1.02 -1.66 22.39
N ALA A 79 1.04 -2.81 21.71
CA ALA A 79 2.25 -3.34 21.09
C ALA A 79 2.74 -2.48 19.92
N ILE A 80 1.83 -1.99 19.07
CA ILE A 80 2.15 -1.02 18.01
C ILE A 80 2.72 0.27 18.62
N ALA A 81 2.05 0.81 19.64
CA ALA A 81 2.50 2.00 20.34
C ALA A 81 3.90 1.82 20.96
N ALA A 82 4.20 0.63 21.50
CA ALA A 82 5.53 0.32 22.03
C ALA A 82 6.62 0.32 20.94
N VAL A 83 6.33 -0.18 19.74
CA VAL A 83 7.26 -0.09 18.60
C VAL A 83 7.50 1.38 18.22
N ARG A 84 6.43 2.18 18.11
CA ARG A 84 6.53 3.62 17.80
C ARG A 84 7.26 4.42 18.89
N ALA A 85 7.16 3.96 20.14
CA ALA A 85 7.91 4.50 21.27
C ALA A 85 9.33 3.91 21.43
N SER A 86 9.79 3.05 20.52
CA SER A 86 11.16 2.56 20.55
C SER A 86 12.15 3.66 20.13
N ALA A 87 13.40 3.56 20.61
CA ALA A 87 14.45 4.49 20.22
C ALA A 87 14.74 4.44 18.71
N LEU A 88 14.67 3.24 18.13
CA LEU A 88 14.89 2.98 16.72
C LEU A 88 13.86 3.70 15.83
N TYR A 89 12.57 3.52 16.13
CA TYR A 89 11.51 4.18 15.38
C TYR A 89 11.59 5.70 15.48
N ARG A 90 11.79 6.23 16.70
CA ARG A 90 11.95 7.68 16.88
C ARG A 90 13.16 8.25 16.16
N ALA A 91 14.26 7.50 16.07
CA ALA A 91 15.42 7.93 15.29
C ALA A 91 15.08 8.02 13.80
N ALA A 92 14.37 7.03 13.25
CA ALA A 92 13.93 7.04 11.86
C ALA A 92 12.94 8.18 11.58
N VAL A 93 12.00 8.45 12.48
CA VAL A 93 11.06 9.58 12.35
C VAL A 93 11.79 10.91 12.40
N ARG A 94 12.74 11.09 13.32
CA ARG A 94 13.56 12.32 13.35
C ARG A 94 14.35 12.48 12.04
N ALA A 95 14.98 11.41 11.56
CA ALA A 95 15.68 11.43 10.28
C ALA A 95 14.74 11.76 9.11
N TRP A 96 13.48 11.31 9.17
CA TRP A 96 12.47 11.64 8.18
C TRP A 96 12.09 13.13 8.23
N ASP A 97 11.81 13.67 9.41
CA ASP A 97 11.44 15.07 9.61
C ASP A 97 12.59 16.04 9.25
N GLU A 98 13.85 15.60 9.40
CA GLU A 98 15.07 16.34 9.05
C GLU A 98 15.54 16.09 7.59
N GLU A 99 14.76 15.35 6.79
CA GLU A 99 15.08 15.02 5.39
C GLU A 99 16.39 14.21 5.18
N HIS A 100 16.80 13.45 6.19
CA HIS A 100 17.96 12.55 6.17
C HIS A 100 17.61 11.15 5.60
N TRP A 101 17.23 11.09 4.32
CA TRP A 101 16.70 9.87 3.69
C TRP A 101 17.63 8.65 3.71
N ARG A 102 18.95 8.86 3.68
CA ARG A 102 19.92 7.76 3.83
C ARG A 102 19.86 7.11 5.21
N GLU A 103 19.66 7.90 6.25
CA GLU A 103 19.51 7.39 7.61
C GLU A 103 18.16 6.67 7.77
N VAL A 104 17.08 7.22 7.20
CA VAL A 104 15.79 6.53 7.12
C VAL A 104 15.94 5.17 6.45
N ALA A 105 16.55 5.12 5.26
CA ALA A 105 16.77 3.89 4.51
C ALA A 105 17.61 2.87 5.29
N ALA A 106 18.63 3.31 6.03
CA ALA A 106 19.44 2.43 6.87
C ALA A 106 18.65 1.83 8.05
N LEU A 107 17.69 2.59 8.61
CA LEU A 107 16.88 2.17 9.75
C LEU A 107 15.64 1.36 9.34
N ALA A 108 15.06 1.64 8.19
CA ALA A 108 13.83 1.01 7.70
C ALA A 108 13.83 -0.54 7.81
N PRO A 109 14.84 -1.29 7.30
CA PRO A 109 14.84 -2.76 7.37
C PRO A 109 14.95 -3.31 8.79
N THR A 110 15.31 -2.49 9.78
CA THR A 110 15.32 -2.90 11.19
C THR A 110 13.96 -2.67 11.88
N ILE A 111 13.11 -1.82 11.30
CA ILE A 111 11.78 -1.46 11.81
C ILE A 111 10.71 -2.30 11.11
N PHE A 112 10.73 -2.31 9.80
CA PHE A 112 9.71 -2.93 8.97
C PHE A 112 10.08 -4.37 8.61
N ASP A 113 9.05 -5.20 8.58
CA ASP A 113 9.14 -6.58 8.12
C ASP A 113 9.04 -6.68 6.60
N ALA A 114 9.45 -7.83 6.06
CA ALA A 114 9.29 -8.22 4.66
C ALA A 114 10.04 -7.35 3.62
N ILE A 115 10.85 -6.39 4.05
CA ILE A 115 11.71 -5.60 3.16
C ILE A 115 13.17 -6.04 3.27
N GLU A 116 13.83 -6.10 2.12
CA GLU A 116 15.25 -6.44 2.02
C GLU A 116 15.98 -5.46 1.10
N PRO A 117 17.24 -5.10 1.41
CA PRO A 117 18.04 -4.27 0.51
C PRO A 117 18.11 -4.89 -0.88
N PHE A 118 17.90 -4.05 -1.89
CA PHE A 118 17.79 -4.49 -3.26
C PHE A 118 18.66 -3.64 -4.19
N ALA A 119 19.18 -4.27 -5.24
CA ALA A 119 19.95 -3.61 -6.28
C ALA A 119 19.51 -4.13 -7.64
N THR A 120 19.32 -3.22 -8.58
CA THR A 120 18.93 -3.55 -9.95
C THR A 120 19.54 -2.60 -10.96
N VAL A 121 19.59 -3.08 -12.20
CA VAL A 121 19.89 -2.32 -13.41
C VAL A 121 18.70 -2.26 -14.36
N ARG A 122 17.57 -2.90 -13.99
CA ARG A 122 16.35 -2.90 -14.79
C ARG A 122 15.56 -1.62 -14.52
N PRO A 123 14.94 -1.01 -15.55
CA PRO A 123 14.08 0.15 -15.35
C PRO A 123 12.98 -0.14 -14.32
N LEU A 124 12.67 0.88 -13.52
CA LEU A 124 11.63 0.85 -12.50
C LEU A 124 10.39 1.59 -13.00
N HIS A 125 9.23 1.04 -12.69
CA HIS A 125 7.95 1.51 -13.19
C HIS A 125 7.06 2.00 -12.04
N PHE A 126 6.55 3.22 -12.17
CA PHE A 126 5.57 3.80 -11.26
C PHE A 126 4.21 3.85 -11.93
N ALA A 127 3.19 3.23 -11.32
CA ALA A 127 1.84 3.18 -11.87
C ALA A 127 1.17 4.56 -11.90
N VAL A 128 0.55 4.92 -13.02
CA VAL A 128 -0.23 6.15 -13.17
C VAL A 128 -1.70 5.80 -13.36
N SER A 129 -2.51 6.08 -12.34
CA SER A 129 -3.94 5.78 -12.39
C SER A 129 -4.67 6.65 -13.42
N VAL A 130 -5.37 5.97 -14.33
CA VAL A 130 -6.31 6.55 -15.30
C VAL A 130 -7.77 6.39 -14.88
N ALA A 131 -8.04 5.69 -13.77
CA ALA A 131 -9.39 5.41 -13.32
C ALA A 131 -10.08 6.69 -12.81
N GLY A 132 -11.34 6.87 -13.21
CA GLY A 132 -12.20 7.94 -12.71
C GLY A 132 -12.79 7.63 -11.34
N ARG A 133 -13.56 8.58 -10.79
CA ARG A 133 -14.29 8.36 -9.54
C ARG A 133 -15.46 7.40 -9.76
N ARG A 134 -15.78 6.57 -8.75
CA ARG A 134 -16.98 5.73 -8.76
C ARG A 134 -18.23 6.58 -9.04
N GLY A 135 -18.99 6.20 -10.08
CA GLY A 135 -20.23 6.88 -10.51
C GLY A 135 -20.06 8.01 -11.54
N GLY A 136 -18.83 8.27 -12.01
CA GLY A 136 -18.53 9.20 -13.12
C GLY A 136 -18.07 8.49 -14.39
N GLU A 137 -17.32 9.21 -15.24
CA GLU A 137 -16.59 8.57 -16.35
C GLU A 137 -15.62 7.51 -15.81
N HIS A 138 -15.61 6.33 -16.44
CA HIS A 138 -14.82 5.20 -15.97
C HIS A 138 -13.31 5.47 -16.05
N PHE A 139 -12.88 6.19 -17.09
CA PHE A 139 -11.50 6.66 -17.27
C PHE A 139 -11.46 8.19 -17.27
N LEU A 140 -10.37 8.74 -16.76
CA LEU A 140 -10.08 10.16 -16.81
C LEU A 140 -9.81 10.61 -18.24
N PRO A 141 -10.11 11.86 -18.61
CA PRO A 141 -9.75 12.39 -19.92
C PRO A 141 -8.23 12.41 -20.14
N PRO A 142 -7.74 12.20 -21.38
CA PRO A 142 -6.31 12.24 -21.70
C PRO A 142 -5.60 13.52 -21.24
N ALA A 143 -6.25 14.68 -21.39
CA ALA A 143 -5.68 15.96 -20.93
C ALA A 143 -5.43 15.99 -19.41
N THR A 144 -6.34 15.41 -18.62
CA THR A 144 -6.19 15.30 -17.16
C THR A 144 -5.06 14.35 -16.79
N VAL A 145 -4.90 13.25 -17.52
CA VAL A 145 -3.77 12.32 -17.31
C VAL A 145 -2.44 12.97 -17.73
N ALA A 146 -2.41 13.73 -18.82
CA ALA A 146 -1.24 14.49 -19.25
C ALA A 146 -0.79 15.51 -18.18
N GLU A 147 -1.73 16.22 -17.55
CA GLU A 147 -1.44 17.13 -16.43
C GLU A 147 -0.85 16.40 -15.22
N ARG A 148 -1.41 15.23 -14.87
CA ARG A 148 -0.85 14.39 -13.79
C ARG A 148 0.57 13.94 -14.11
N LEU A 149 0.82 13.49 -15.34
CA LEU A 149 2.14 13.08 -15.78
C LEU A 149 3.13 14.25 -15.72
N LEU A 150 2.75 15.44 -16.18
CA LEU A 150 3.58 16.64 -16.04
C LEU A 150 3.92 16.95 -14.57
N ASP A 151 2.94 16.86 -13.68
CA ASP A 151 3.19 17.09 -12.25
C ASP A 151 4.14 16.05 -11.66
N LEU A 152 4.05 14.79 -12.07
CA LEU A 152 5.03 13.76 -11.69
C LEU A 152 6.42 14.08 -12.23
N LEU A 153 6.55 14.43 -13.51
CA LEU A 153 7.82 14.78 -14.15
C LEU A 153 8.48 16.02 -13.49
N ARG A 154 7.68 16.95 -12.96
CA ARG A 154 8.16 18.20 -12.35
C ARG A 154 8.42 18.09 -10.85
N ILE A 155 7.52 17.44 -10.10
CA ILE A 155 7.50 17.41 -8.63
C ILE A 155 8.04 16.07 -8.09
N GLY A 156 8.22 15.07 -8.93
CA GLY A 156 8.73 13.76 -8.55
C GLY A 156 7.63 12.80 -8.10
N LEU A 157 7.99 11.52 -8.06
CA LEU A 157 7.10 10.42 -7.72
C LEU A 157 6.74 10.46 -6.23
N PRO A 158 5.45 10.57 -5.85
CA PRO A 158 5.05 10.63 -4.46
C PRO A 158 5.14 9.26 -3.79
N ALA A 159 5.32 9.25 -2.47
CA ALA A 159 5.12 8.06 -1.68
C ALA A 159 3.68 7.53 -1.85
N ALA A 160 3.51 6.21 -1.81
CA ALA A 160 2.26 5.53 -2.13
C ALA A 160 1.11 5.96 -1.21
N ASP A 161 -0.04 6.25 -1.82
CA ASP A 161 -1.31 6.59 -1.16
C ASP A 161 -2.46 5.80 -1.82
N PRO A 162 -3.07 4.81 -1.12
CA PRO A 162 -2.90 4.47 0.30
C PRO A 162 -1.52 3.89 0.65
N VAL A 163 -1.18 3.91 1.94
CA VAL A 163 0.05 3.29 2.46
C VAL A 163 -0.01 1.77 2.23
N PRO A 164 1.09 1.14 1.74
CA PRO A 164 1.15 -0.30 1.54
C PRO A 164 0.83 -1.10 2.82
N GLU A 165 0.38 -2.34 2.64
CA GLU A 165 0.06 -3.20 3.79
C GLU A 165 1.30 -3.56 4.62
N LEU A 166 2.47 -3.68 3.98
CA LEU A 166 3.76 -4.04 4.57
C LEU A 166 4.86 -3.05 4.15
N GLY A 167 6.00 -3.08 4.84
CA GLY A 167 7.18 -2.31 4.48
C GLY A 167 7.12 -0.81 4.75
N ALA A 168 5.97 -0.23 5.08
CA ALA A 168 5.83 1.21 5.37
C ALA A 168 4.68 1.47 6.35
N ASP A 169 4.63 2.68 6.91
CA ASP A 169 3.48 3.16 7.68
C ASP A 169 3.14 4.61 7.34
N GLU A 170 2.19 5.20 8.07
CA GLU A 170 1.69 6.55 7.81
C GLU A 170 2.74 7.65 8.02
N THR A 171 3.82 7.35 8.75
CA THR A 171 4.91 8.29 9.05
C THR A 171 6.08 8.06 8.12
N LEU A 172 6.60 6.83 8.09
CA LEU A 172 7.72 6.42 7.25
C LEU A 172 7.17 5.79 5.97
N ARG A 173 6.76 6.64 5.04
CA ARG A 173 6.18 6.22 3.76
C ARG A 173 7.27 5.85 2.75
N ALA A 174 6.89 5.12 1.71
CA ALA A 174 7.77 4.77 0.61
C ALA A 174 7.12 5.08 -0.74
N VAL A 175 7.93 5.50 -1.71
CA VAL A 175 7.57 5.41 -3.14
C VAL A 175 7.64 3.93 -3.51
N VAL A 176 6.58 3.43 -4.16
CA VAL A 176 6.47 2.04 -4.61
C VAL A 176 6.62 1.99 -6.12
N LEU A 177 7.49 1.12 -6.58
CA LEU A 177 7.87 0.91 -7.98
C LEU A 177 7.84 -0.58 -8.29
N ASP A 178 7.84 -0.96 -9.56
CA ASP A 178 8.00 -2.36 -10.00
C ASP A 178 9.15 -2.49 -11.02
N GLU A 179 9.82 -3.65 -11.04
CA GLU A 179 10.76 -4.01 -12.11
C GLU A 179 10.07 -4.70 -13.29
N ASP A 180 8.88 -5.26 -13.07
CA ASP A 180 8.07 -5.92 -14.09
C ASP A 180 6.91 -4.99 -14.52
N PRO A 181 6.98 -4.37 -15.71
CA PRO A 181 5.89 -3.55 -16.21
C PRO A 181 4.55 -4.28 -16.39
N GLU A 182 4.56 -5.61 -16.53
CA GLU A 182 3.35 -6.41 -16.76
C GLU A 182 2.66 -6.80 -15.44
N ALA A 183 3.36 -6.70 -14.30
CA ALA A 183 2.77 -6.86 -12.97
C ALA A 183 1.94 -5.64 -12.53
N ILE A 184 2.09 -4.51 -13.24
CA ILE A 184 1.40 -3.26 -12.91
C ILE A 184 0.01 -3.23 -13.52
N GLU A 185 -1.01 -3.17 -12.67
CA GLU A 185 -2.43 -2.99 -13.04
C GLU A 185 -2.75 -1.54 -13.48
N ALA A 186 -1.88 -0.92 -14.28
CA ALA A 186 -2.10 0.41 -14.84
C ALA A 186 -1.57 0.50 -16.28
N PRO A 187 -2.37 1.02 -17.23
CA PRO A 187 -1.99 1.08 -18.63
C PRO A 187 -0.88 2.10 -18.94
N ILE A 188 -0.61 2.99 -17.98
CA ILE A 188 0.38 4.06 -18.10
C ILE A 188 1.29 3.99 -16.89
N THR A 189 2.59 4.05 -17.15
CA THR A 189 3.63 4.06 -16.12
C THR A 189 4.62 5.19 -16.37
N VAL A 190 5.26 5.66 -15.31
CA VAL A 190 6.48 6.46 -15.40
C VAL A 190 7.67 5.53 -15.21
N ILE A 191 8.62 5.58 -16.14
CA ILE A 191 9.86 4.82 -16.08
C ILE A 191 10.95 5.67 -15.44
N VAL A 192 11.67 5.06 -14.50
CA VAL A 192 12.87 5.61 -13.85
C VAL A 192 14.02 4.64 -14.03
N ALA A 193 15.20 5.14 -14.40
CA ALA A 193 16.40 4.32 -14.39
C ALA A 193 16.90 4.16 -12.94
N PRO A 194 17.28 2.95 -12.47
CA PRO A 194 17.72 2.74 -11.10
C PRO A 194 18.86 3.66 -10.67
N GLU A 195 19.78 3.99 -11.57
CA GLU A 195 20.91 4.88 -11.34
C GLU A 195 20.52 6.34 -11.09
N ASP A 196 19.32 6.76 -11.53
CA ASP A 196 18.79 8.10 -11.25
C ASP A 196 18.13 8.17 -9.86
N VAL A 197 17.89 7.01 -9.21
CA VAL A 197 17.39 6.95 -7.84
C VAL A 197 18.57 7.03 -6.87
N VAL A 198 18.74 8.20 -6.25
CA VAL A 198 19.88 8.48 -5.36
C VAL A 198 19.80 7.80 -3.98
N TRP A 199 18.70 7.09 -3.70
CA TRP A 199 18.42 6.45 -2.42
C TRP A 199 18.44 4.92 -2.54
N PRO A 200 18.78 4.19 -1.45
CA PRO A 200 18.75 2.74 -1.47
C PRO A 200 17.36 2.20 -1.83
N LEU A 201 17.36 1.14 -2.65
CA LEU A 201 16.15 0.40 -3.02
C LEU A 201 15.96 -0.77 -2.05
N PHE A 202 14.70 -1.11 -1.81
CA PHE A 202 14.32 -2.29 -1.03
C PHE A 202 13.29 -3.09 -1.81
N ARG A 203 13.37 -4.41 -1.78
CA ARG A 203 12.32 -5.27 -2.32
C ARG A 203 11.41 -5.71 -1.20
N LEU A 204 10.10 -5.63 -1.44
CA LEU A 204 9.07 -6.21 -0.59
C LEU A 204 8.81 -7.66 -1.01
N GLU A 205 9.03 -8.60 -0.10
CA GLU A 205 8.67 -10.00 -0.30
C GLU A 205 7.26 -10.29 0.26
N PRO A 206 6.44 -11.12 -0.39
CA PRO A 206 6.67 -11.81 -1.67
C PRO A 206 6.21 -11.02 -2.91
N ALA A 207 5.73 -9.78 -2.74
CA ALA A 207 5.07 -9.04 -3.81
C ALA A 207 6.02 -8.63 -4.96
N GLY A 208 7.32 -8.50 -4.67
CA GLY A 208 8.32 -8.07 -5.65
C GLY A 208 8.42 -6.55 -5.83
N GLU A 209 7.48 -5.79 -5.24
CA GLU A 209 7.47 -4.33 -5.26
C GLU A 209 8.77 -3.72 -4.71
N ILE A 210 9.21 -2.63 -5.32
CA ILE A 210 10.44 -1.91 -4.97
C ILE A 210 10.11 -0.63 -4.22
N PHE A 211 10.66 -0.49 -3.02
CA PHE A 211 10.42 0.60 -2.08
C PHE A 211 11.60 1.55 -2.06
N VAL A 212 11.29 2.85 -2.07
CA VAL A 212 12.24 3.94 -1.81
C VAL A 212 11.71 4.81 -0.68
N TYR A 213 12.42 4.86 0.45
CA TYR A 213 12.01 5.65 1.62
C TYR A 213 12.30 7.14 1.45
N ALA A 214 11.37 7.83 0.81
CA ALA A 214 11.35 9.28 0.71
C ALA A 214 9.89 9.73 0.49
N PRO A 215 9.52 10.96 0.89
CA PRO A 215 8.20 11.50 0.59
C PRO A 215 7.99 11.67 -0.92
N ARG A 216 9.07 11.97 -1.66
CA ARG A 216 9.11 12.07 -3.11
C ARG A 216 10.45 11.62 -3.66
N VAL A 217 10.42 10.94 -4.81
CA VAL A 217 11.62 10.60 -5.59
C VAL A 217 11.72 11.51 -6.81
N GLN A 218 12.81 12.27 -6.85
CA GLN A 218 13.22 13.05 -8.00
C GLN A 218 14.22 12.23 -8.81
N ALA A 219 13.89 12.00 -10.07
CA ALA A 219 14.72 11.25 -11.00
C ALA A 219 14.44 11.73 -12.42
N ARG A 220 15.32 11.38 -13.37
CA ARG A 220 14.96 11.52 -14.78
C ARG A 220 13.90 10.46 -15.10
N MET A 221 12.82 10.90 -15.70
CA MET A 221 11.60 10.12 -15.88
C MET A 221 11.19 10.11 -17.34
N ARG A 222 10.66 8.98 -17.81
CA ARG A 222 10.04 8.81 -19.13
C ARG A 222 8.62 8.26 -18.96
N VAL A 223 7.75 8.48 -19.93
CA VAL A 223 6.39 7.92 -19.88
C VAL A 223 6.35 6.64 -20.70
N ARG A 224 5.72 5.58 -20.18
CA ARG A 224 5.38 4.38 -20.94
C ARG A 224 3.88 4.18 -21.00
N CYS A 225 3.39 3.93 -22.20
CA CYS A 225 2.04 3.44 -22.45
C CYS A 225 2.11 1.96 -22.85
N ALA A 226 1.37 1.10 -22.16
CA ALA A 226 1.31 -0.32 -22.49
C ALA A 226 0.71 -0.53 -23.90
N SER A 227 1.18 -1.54 -24.64
CA SER A 227 0.63 -1.89 -25.95
C SER A 227 -0.79 -2.47 -25.87
N HIS A 228 -1.11 -3.14 -24.77
CA HIS A 228 -2.43 -3.71 -24.48
C HIS A 228 -2.77 -3.54 -23.00
N VAL A 229 -4.06 -3.64 -22.70
CA VAL A 229 -4.60 -3.58 -21.34
C VAL A 229 -5.62 -4.69 -21.21
N ASP A 230 -5.48 -5.51 -20.17
CA ASP A 230 -6.48 -6.50 -19.80
C ASP A 230 -7.52 -5.85 -18.87
N ASP A 231 -8.36 -5.01 -19.46
CA ASP A 231 -9.44 -4.30 -18.76
C ASP A 231 -10.74 -4.50 -19.53
N GLU A 232 -11.79 -4.93 -18.83
CA GLU A 232 -13.08 -5.27 -19.43
C GLU A 232 -13.70 -4.11 -20.23
N TRP A 233 -13.50 -2.85 -19.80
CA TRP A 233 -14.03 -1.69 -20.50
C TRP A 233 -13.27 -1.38 -21.79
N TRP A 234 -11.95 -1.57 -21.79
CA TRP A 234 -11.15 -1.48 -23.02
C TRP A 234 -11.36 -2.69 -23.93
N ALA A 235 -11.57 -3.89 -23.37
CA ALA A 235 -11.82 -5.11 -24.12
C ALA A 235 -13.13 -5.06 -24.91
N VAL A 236 -14.15 -4.35 -24.42
CA VAL A 236 -15.42 -4.15 -25.15
C VAL A 236 -15.22 -3.30 -26.42
N ARG A 237 -14.19 -2.45 -26.47
CA ARG A 237 -13.84 -1.62 -27.65
C ARG A 237 -12.32 -1.43 -27.77
N PRO A 238 -11.59 -2.38 -28.36
CA PRO A 238 -10.13 -2.33 -28.44
C PRO A 238 -9.58 -1.06 -29.13
N GLU A 239 -10.29 -0.51 -30.12
CA GLU A 239 -9.89 0.74 -30.79
C GLU A 239 -9.99 1.96 -29.86
N ALA A 240 -10.79 1.87 -28.80
CA ALA A 240 -10.97 2.97 -27.85
C ALA A 240 -9.69 3.22 -27.04
N TYR A 241 -8.94 2.17 -26.69
CA TYR A 241 -7.66 2.31 -25.98
C TYR A 241 -6.60 2.93 -26.89
N SER A 242 -6.43 2.42 -28.12
CA SER A 242 -5.48 2.98 -29.08
C SER A 242 -5.74 4.45 -29.39
N ARG A 243 -7.03 4.85 -29.50
CA ARG A 243 -7.41 6.25 -29.67
C ARG A 243 -7.11 7.07 -28.42
N TYR A 244 -7.40 6.53 -27.23
CA TYR A 244 -7.11 7.20 -25.97
C TYR A 244 -5.62 7.50 -25.81
N ILE A 245 -4.74 6.55 -26.13
CA ILE A 245 -3.28 6.75 -26.09
C ILE A 245 -2.83 7.78 -27.14
N ALA A 246 -3.38 7.75 -28.36
CA ALA A 246 -3.04 8.74 -29.38
C ALA A 246 -3.49 10.17 -28.99
N ASP A 247 -4.61 10.30 -28.28
CA ASP A 247 -5.06 11.58 -27.73
C ASP A 247 -4.14 12.05 -26.59
N LEU A 248 -3.75 11.14 -25.69
CA LEU A 248 -2.81 11.43 -24.61
C LEU A 248 -1.45 11.88 -25.12
N GLU A 249 -0.88 11.20 -26.12
CA GLU A 249 0.39 11.56 -26.72
C GLU A 249 0.35 12.97 -27.32
N ARG A 250 -0.78 13.35 -27.96
CA ARG A 250 -0.98 14.71 -28.46
C ARG A 250 -0.99 15.74 -27.32
N GLU A 251 -1.67 15.43 -26.23
CA GLU A 251 -1.72 16.31 -25.06
C GLU A 251 -0.33 16.46 -24.41
N LEU A 252 0.44 15.38 -24.31
CA LEU A 252 1.81 15.37 -23.80
C LEU A 252 2.76 16.16 -24.71
N ALA A 253 2.72 15.94 -26.02
CA ALA A 253 3.53 16.68 -26.99
C ALA A 253 3.21 18.18 -26.99
N ALA A 254 1.93 18.56 -26.88
CA ALA A 254 1.51 19.96 -26.76
C ALA A 254 2.07 20.64 -25.48
N ARG A 255 2.48 19.85 -24.49
CA ARG A 255 3.09 20.27 -23.23
C ARG A 255 4.62 20.09 -23.21
N GLY A 256 5.23 19.68 -24.31
CA GLY A 256 6.69 19.50 -24.45
C GLY A 256 7.23 18.20 -23.84
N VAL A 257 6.40 17.17 -23.66
CA VAL A 257 6.82 15.84 -23.25
C VAL A 257 6.86 14.94 -24.48
N ASP A 258 8.08 14.73 -25.00
CA ASP A 258 8.29 13.97 -26.25
C ASP A 258 8.83 12.55 -26.01
N ASP A 259 9.25 12.23 -24.78
CA ASP A 259 9.85 10.93 -24.40
C ASP A 259 8.78 9.96 -23.89
N VAL A 260 7.91 9.53 -24.82
CA VAL A 260 6.84 8.55 -24.60
C VAL A 260 7.21 7.23 -25.28
N GLU A 261 7.43 6.20 -24.48
CA GLU A 261 7.70 4.84 -24.91
C GLU A 261 6.39 4.07 -25.10
N ARG A 262 6.23 3.41 -26.26
CA ARG A 262 5.17 2.42 -26.45
C ARG A 262 5.73 1.05 -26.14
N GLY A 263 5.09 0.35 -25.20
CA GLY A 263 5.35 -1.06 -24.93
C GLY A 263 4.74 -1.97 -25.99
#